data_AF-A0A2V9UDE7-F1
#
_entry.id   AF-A0A2V9UDE7-F1
#
_cell.length_a   1.000
_cell.length_b   1.000
_cell.length_c   1.000
_cell.angle_alpha   90.00
_cell.angle_beta   90.00
_cell.angle_gamma   90.00
#
_symmetry.space_group_name_H-M   'P 1'
#
loop_
_entity.id
_entity.type
_entity.pdbx_description
1 polymer ?
#
loop_
_entity_poly.entity_id
_entity_poly.type
_entity_poly.pdbx_seq_one_letter_code
_entity_poly.pdbx_strand_id
1 'polypeptide(L)' 'IFLATVQATEEAVINAMVAAETMTGINDHKVIGLPHERLREVLRKYNRLVK' A
#
# COMPACT_ATOMS: atom_id res chain seq x y z
N ILE A 1 24.37 -3.50 6.61
CA ILE A 1 23.17 -4.01 7.30
C ILE A 1 22.13 -2.92 7.61
N PHE A 2 22.51 -1.72 8.07
CA PHE A 2 21.54 -0.66 8.40
C PHE A 2 20.68 -0.14 7.24
N LEU A 3 21.24 0.07 6.04
CA LEU A 3 20.44 0.47 4.88
C LEU A 3 19.44 -0.63 4.46
N ALA A 4 19.90 -1.89 4.46
CA ALA A 4 19.06 -3.02 4.11
C ALA A 4 17.89 -3.18 5.09
N THR A 5 18.11 -2.94 6.39
CA THR A 5 17.01 -2.97 7.38
C THR A 5 16.01 -1.84 7.18
N VAL A 6 16.47 -0.64 6.78
CA VAL A 6 15.58 0.48 6.43
C VAL A 6 14.70 0.10 5.24
N GLN A 7 15.31 -0.36 4.14
CA GLN A 7 14.59 -0.75 2.93
C GLN A 7 13.61 -1.90 3.18
N ALA A 8 14.03 -2.93 3.92
CA ALA A 8 13.15 -4.06 4.25
C ALA A 8 11.94 -3.63 5.10
N THR A 9 12.13 -2.66 5.99
CA THR A 9 11.05 -2.14 6.84
C THR A 9 10.08 -1.28 6.04
N GLU A 10 10.60 -0.41 5.17
CA GLU A 10 9.79 0.40 4.25
C GLU A 10 8.92 -0.51 3.36
N GLU A 11 9.53 -1.51 2.73
CA GLU A 11 8.79 -2.43 1.85
C GLU A 11 7.80 -3.32 2.62
N ALA A 12 8.11 -3.74 3.84
CA ALA A 12 7.17 -4.53 4.64
C ALA A 12 5.88 -3.75 4.94
N VAL A 13 5.99 -2.45 5.25
CA VAL A 13 4.83 -1.58 5.49
C VAL A 13 4.02 -1.38 4.22
N ILE A 14 4.69 -1.09 3.09
CA ILE A 14 4.01 -0.92 1.79
C ILE A 14 3.31 -2.21 1.36
N ASN A 15 3.98 -3.36 1.48
CA ASN A 15 3.40 -4.66 1.13
C ASN A 15 2.17 -4.99 1.98
N ALA A 16 2.18 -4.67 3.28
CA ALA A 16 1.01 -4.88 4.14
C ALA A 16 -0.20 -4.07 3.65
N MET A 17 -0.01 -2.80 3.26
CA MET A 17 -1.09 -1.96 2.73
C MET A 17 -1.60 -2.42 1.36
N VAL A 18 -0.70 -2.87 0.49
CA VAL A 18 -1.05 -3.35 -0.86
C VAL A 18 -1.78 -4.69 -0.80
N ALA A 19 -1.38 -5.59 0.11
CA ALA A 19 -2.00 -6.90 0.27
C ALA A 19 -3.33 -6.87 1.05
N ALA A 20 -3.60 -5.81 1.82
CA ALA A 20 -4.81 -5.70 2.63
C ALA A 20 -6.07 -5.63 1.76
N GLU A 21 -7.03 -6.51 2.03
CA GLU A 21 -8.34 -6.53 1.40
C GLU A 21 -9.33 -5.61 2.14
N THR A 22 -10.36 -5.14 1.44
CA THR A 22 -11.47 -4.43 2.09
C THR A 22 -12.22 -5.40 2.98
N MET A 23 -12.43 -5.02 4.24
CA MET A 23 -13.12 -5.86 5.21
C MET A 23 -14.14 -5.07 6.03
N THR A 24 -15.15 -5.78 6.53
CA THR A 24 -16.10 -5.27 7.52
C THR A 24 -15.86 -6.02 8.83
N GLY A 25 -15.58 -5.28 9.90
CA GLY A 25 -15.32 -5.82 11.24
C GLY A 25 -16.51 -5.68 12.18
N ILE A 26 -16.21 -5.61 13.48
CA ILE A 26 -17.24 -5.44 14.52
C ILE A 26 -18.05 -4.16 14.31
N ASN A 27 -19.34 -4.20 14.67
CA ASN A 27 -20.28 -3.07 14.54
C ASN A 27 -20.39 -2.53 13.11
N ASP A 28 -20.36 -3.41 12.10
CA ASP A 28 -20.37 -3.06 10.68
C ASP A 28 -19.28 -2.04 10.27
N HIS A 29 -18.18 -1.99 11.03
CA HIS A 29 -17.08 -1.08 10.75
C HIS A 29 -16.32 -1.54 9.51
N LYS A 30 -16.55 -0.82 8.41
CA LYS A 30 -15.92 -1.11 7.12
C LYS A 30 -14.61 -0.35 6.95
N VAL A 31 -13.54 -1.08 6.70
CA VAL A 31 -12.22 -0.53 6.36
C VAL A 31 -11.91 -0.89 4.91
N ILE A 32 -11.59 0.12 4.11
CA ILE A 32 -11.29 -0.05 2.69
C ILE A 32 -9.81 -0.35 2.51
N GLY A 33 -9.51 -1.45 1.84
CA GLY A 33 -8.15 -1.78 1.40
C GLY A 33 -7.64 -0.73 0.41
N LEU A 34 -6.32 -0.64 0.23
CA LEU A 34 -5.74 0.39 -0.62
C LEU A 34 -6.27 0.27 -2.07
N PRO A 35 -6.93 1.30 -2.65
CA PRO A 35 -7.46 1.18 -4.01
C PRO A 35 -6.33 1.19 -5.06
N HIS A 36 -5.97 0.02 -5.60
CA HIS A 36 -4.79 -0.14 -6.45
C HIS A 36 -4.82 0.70 -7.73
N GLU A 37 -5.96 0.84 -8.38
CA GLU A 37 -6.05 1.66 -9.60
C GLU A 37 -5.84 3.15 -9.33
N ARG A 38 -6.44 3.68 -8.24
CA ARG A 38 -6.21 5.08 -7.82
C ARG A 38 -4.77 5.30 -7.39
N LEU A 39 -4.15 4.33 -6.73
CA LEU A 39 -2.73 4.39 -6.39
C LEU A 39 -1.89 4.51 -7.68
N ARG A 40 -2.14 3.66 -8.68
CA ARG A 40 -1.43 3.71 -9.98
C ARG A 40 -1.64 5.05 -10.69
N GLU A 41 -2.85 5.61 -10.68
CA GLU A 41 -3.13 6.94 -11.24
C GLU A 41 -2.28 8.03 -10.56
N VAL A 42 -2.20 8.02 -9.23
CA VAL A 42 -1.38 8.98 -8.48
C VAL A 42 0.10 8.80 -8.80
N LEU A 43 0.61 7.57 -8.82
CA LEU A 43 2.00 7.30 -9.18
C LEU A 43 2.33 7.78 -10.60
N ARG A 44 1.42 7.58 -11.57
CA ARG A 44 1.58 8.13 -12.94
C ARG A 44 1.61 9.66 -12.93
N LYS A 45 0.70 10.31 -12.21
CA LYS A 45 0.63 11.79 -12.11
C LYS A 45 1.96 12.41 -11.64
N TYR A 46 2.68 11.72 -10.75
CA TYR A 46 3.97 12.18 -10.24
C TYR A 46 5.19 11.55 -10.94
N ASN A 47 5.01 10.88 -12.07
CA ASN A 47 6.07 10.21 -12.83
C ASN A 47 6.87 9.18 -12.00
N ARG A 48 6.18 8.48 -11.08
CA ARG A 48 6.73 7.44 -10.20
C ARG A 48 6.28 6.03 -10.56
N LEU A 49 5.48 5.86 -11.63
CA LEU A 49 5.13 4.54 -12.15
C LEU A 49 6.00 4.24 -13.38
N VAL A 50 6.84 3.21 -13.27
CA VAL A 50 7.63 2.65 -14.38
C VAL A 50 6.78 1.70 -15.24
N LYS A 51 7.12 1.60 -16.52
CA LYS A 51 6.44 0.75 -17.51
C LYS A 51 6.83 -0.71 -17.37
#